data_AF-A0A8S3K725-F1
#
_entry.id   AF-A0A8S3K725-F1
#
_cell.length_a   1.000
_cell.length_b   1.000
_cell.length_c   1.000
_cell.angle_alpha   90.00
_cell.angle_beta   90.00
_cell.angle_gamma   90.00
#
_symmetry.space_group_name_H-M   'P 1'
#
loop_
_entity.id
_entity.type
_entity.pdbx_description
1 polymer ?
#
loop_
_entity_poly.entity_id
_entity_poly.type
_entity_poly.pdbx_seq_one_letter_code
_entity_poly.pdbx_strand_id
1 'polypeptide(L)' 'WLRDNDVLVLDRGFRDTVNTLNRHGLQVAMPSFLHNRKQLPADEANRTRFVTKNRWVIESGKI' A
#
# COMPACT_ATOMS: atom_id res chain seq x y z
N TRP A 1 9.49 16.14 4.19
CA TRP A 1 8.19 16.61 3.67
C TRP A 1 7.86 15.83 2.42
N LEU A 2 6.58 15.47 2.23
CA LEU A 2 6.09 14.74 1.07
C LEU A 2 6.03 15.66 -0.16
N ARG A 3 6.28 15.09 -1.34
CA ARG A 3 6.28 15.75 -2.65
C ARG A 3 5.36 15.00 -3.62
N ASP A 4 4.95 15.69 -4.67
CA ASP A 4 4.18 15.07 -5.76
C ASP A 4 4.94 13.86 -6.33
N ASN A 5 4.21 12.79 -6.61
CA ASN A 5 4.71 11.48 -7.05
C ASN A 5 5.45 10.64 -5.99
N ASP A 6 5.52 11.09 -4.73
CA ASP A 6 6.00 10.21 -3.66
C ASP A 6 5.08 8.99 -3.52
N VAL A 7 5.70 7.83 -3.27
CA VAL A 7 5.00 6.57 -3.04
C VAL A 7 4.84 6.34 -1.54
N LEU A 8 3.58 6.37 -1.09
CA LEU A 8 3.19 6.03 0.27
C LEU A 8 2.86 4.54 0.35
N VAL A 9 3.63 3.82 1.16
CA VAL A 9 3.34 2.42 1.51
C VAL A 9 2.52 2.40 2.79
N LEU A 10 1.22 2.07 2.67
CA LEU A 10 0.27 2.16 3.77
C LEU A 10 -0.25 0.79 4.19
N ASP A 11 -0.72 0.69 5.44
CA ASP A 11 -1.53 -0.45 5.89
C ASP A 11 -2.98 -0.40 5.41
N ARG A 12 -3.64 -1.57 5.36
CA ARG A 12 -5.05 -1.71 5.01
C ARG A 12 -5.98 -0.86 5.88
N GLY A 13 -5.59 -0.55 7.12
CA GLY A 13 -6.33 0.36 8.01
C GLY A 13 -6.50 1.77 7.45
N PHE A 14 -5.66 2.21 6.50
CA PHE A 14 -5.72 3.53 5.88
C PHE A 14 -6.52 3.57 4.58
N ARG A 15 -7.28 2.53 4.26
CA ARG A 15 -8.02 2.43 2.97
C ARG A 15 -8.88 3.66 2.66
N ASP A 16 -9.49 4.28 3.67
CA ASP A 16 -10.44 5.38 3.48
C ASP A 16 -9.73 6.70 3.15
N THR A 17 -8.41 6.80 3.39
CA THR A 17 -7.60 7.98 3.06
C THR A 17 -7.00 7.91 1.65
N VAL A 18 -7.01 6.74 0.99
CA VAL A 18 -6.40 6.51 -0.34
C VAL A 18 -6.87 7.53 -1.36
N ASN A 19 -8.19 7.76 -1.45
CA ASN A 19 -8.76 8.72 -2.40
C ASN A 19 -8.28 10.14 -2.11
N THR A 20 -8.13 10.51 -0.84
CA THR A 20 -7.63 11.84 -0.45
C THR A 20 -6.17 12.00 -0.85
N LEU A 21 -5.33 11.01 -0.57
CA LEU A 21 -3.90 11.04 -0.91
C LEU A 21 -3.66 11.10 -2.42
N ASN A 22 -4.41 10.31 -3.20
CA ASN A 22 -4.34 10.36 -4.67
C ASN A 22 -4.74 11.74 -5.22
N ARG A 23 -5.75 12.42 -4.63
CA ARG A 23 -6.13 13.79 -5.02
C ARG A 23 -5.05 14.82 -4.73
N HIS A 24 -4.15 14.53 -3.79
CA HIS A 24 -2.98 15.36 -3.49
C HIS A 24 -1.74 14.98 -4.34
N GLY A 25 -1.89 14.18 -5.40
CA GLY A 25 -0.78 13.81 -6.29
C GLY A 25 0.17 12.76 -5.73
N LEU A 26 -0.19 12.13 -4.61
CA LEU A 26 0.60 11.07 -3.97
C LEU A 26 0.19 9.71 -4.53
N GLN A 27 1.15 8.82 -4.70
CA GLN A 27 0.89 7.45 -5.11
C GLN A 27 0.74 6.56 -3.88
N VAL A 28 -0.30 5.73 -3.83
CA VAL A 28 -0.54 4.85 -2.68
C VAL A 28 -0.37 3.38 -3.05
N ALA A 29 0.46 2.68 -2.29
CA ALA A 29 0.65 1.24 -2.35
C ALA A 29 0.15 0.59 -1.05
N MET A 30 -0.76 -0.38 -1.17
CA MET A 30 -1.40 -1.05 -0.04
C MET A 30 -1.68 -2.52 -0.41
N PRO A 31 -1.65 -3.45 0.56
CA PRO A 31 -2.06 -4.84 0.36
C PRO A 31 -3.49 -4.92 -0.16
N SER A 32 -3.72 -5.77 -1.16
CA SER A 32 -5.04 -5.95 -1.74
C SER A 32 -6.02 -6.57 -0.73
N PHE A 33 -7.29 -6.21 -0.85
CA PHE A 33 -8.38 -6.89 -0.17
C PHE A 33 -8.87 -8.08 -1.01
N LEU A 34 -9.26 -9.15 -0.32
CA LEU A 34 -9.90 -10.30 -0.94
C LEU A 34 -11.30 -9.96 -1.48
N HIS A 35 -11.95 -8.92 -0.95
CA HIS A 35 -13.35 -8.57 -1.25
C HIS A 35 -14.23 -9.82 -1.10
N ASN A 36 -15.02 -10.18 -2.13
CA ASN A 36 -15.89 -11.36 -2.12
C ASN A 36 -15.19 -12.64 -2.61
N ARG A 37 -13.85 -12.67 -2.67
CA ARG A 37 -13.07 -13.82 -3.15
C ARG A 37 -12.43 -14.56 -1.97
N LYS A 38 -12.20 -15.87 -2.13
CA LYS A 38 -11.45 -16.67 -1.15
C LYS A 38 -9.92 -16.49 -1.27
N GLN A 39 -9.43 -16.13 -2.47
CA GLN A 39 -8.00 -15.97 -2.74
C GLN A 39 -7.76 -14.87 -3.77
N LEU A 40 -6.57 -14.25 -3.72
CA LEU A 40 -6.07 -13.33 -4.74
C LEU A 40 -5.52 -14.10 -5.96
N PRO A 41 -5.73 -13.59 -7.18
CA PRO A 41 -4.94 -13.98 -8.36
C PRO A 41 -3.43 -13.86 -8.12
N ALA A 42 -2.63 -14.60 -8.88
CA ALA A 42 -1.18 -14.69 -8.66
C ALA A 42 -0.49 -13.31 -8.72
N ASP A 43 -0.87 -12.48 -9.70
CA ASP A 43 -0.38 -11.11 -9.90
C ASP A 43 -0.75 -10.20 -8.72
N GLU A 44 -2.02 -10.18 -8.30
CA GLU A 44 -2.47 -9.40 -7.14
C GLU A 44 -1.80 -9.86 -5.84
N ALA A 45 -1.64 -11.18 -5.68
CA ALA A 45 -0.99 -11.78 -4.53
C ALA A 45 0.51 -11.44 -4.50
N ASN A 46 1.17 -11.43 -5.65
CA ASN A 46 2.58 -11.02 -5.77
C ASN A 46 2.75 -9.54 -5.46
N ARG A 47 1.89 -8.66 -5.98
CA ARG A 47 1.89 -7.23 -5.63
C ARG A 47 1.65 -7.03 -4.14
N THR A 48 0.72 -7.75 -3.55
CA THR A 48 0.46 -7.71 -2.10
C THR A 48 1.69 -8.12 -1.30
N ARG A 49 2.36 -9.21 -1.66
CA ARG A 49 3.60 -9.65 -1.00
C ARG A 49 4.72 -8.62 -1.15
N PHE A 50 4.84 -7.98 -2.31
CA PHE A 50 5.83 -6.93 -2.54
C PHE A 50 5.60 -5.74 -1.60
N VAL A 51 4.37 -5.25 -1.49
CA VAL A 51 4.02 -4.15 -0.58
C VAL A 51 4.32 -4.52 0.87
N THR A 52 3.90 -5.70 1.33
CA THR A 52 4.12 -6.16 2.71
C THR A 52 5.62 -6.30 3.04
N LYS A 53 6.43 -6.83 2.12
CA LYS A 53 7.88 -6.97 2.33
C LYS A 53 8.58 -5.61 2.49
N ASN A 54 8.25 -4.64 1.64
CA ASN A 54 8.83 -3.29 1.73
C ASN A 54 8.40 -2.60 3.02
N ARG A 55 7.14 -2.75 3.43
CA ARG A 55 6.66 -2.16 4.69
C ARG A 55 7.45 -2.65 5.90
N TRP A 56 7.77 -3.94 5.96
CA TRP A 56 8.52 -4.49 7.08
C TRP A 56 9.89 -3.83 7.25
N VAL A 57 10.59 -3.53 6.14
CA VAL A 57 11.86 -2.79 6.17
C VAL A 57 11.67 -1.36 6.68
N ILE A 58 10.60 -0.68 6.24
CA ILE A 58 10.28 0.70 6.66
C ILE A 58 9.93 0.75 8.16
N GLU A 59 9.10 -0.18 8.64
CA GLU A 59 8.65 -0.24 10.04
C GLU A 59 9.76 -0.71 10.99
N SER A 60 10.64 -1.60 10.53
CA SER A 60 11.76 -2.12 11.34
C SER A 60 12.97 -1.20 11.33
N GLY A 61 13.02 -0.24 10.39
CA GLY A 61 14.02 0.80 10.35
C GLY A 61 13.89 1.68 11.59
N LYS A 62 14.77 1.49 12.58
CA LYS A 62 14.97 2.49 13.62
C LYS A 62 15.66 3.70 12.98
N ILE A 63 14.88 4.75 12.74
CA ILE A 63 15.40 6.08 12.44
C ILE A 63 15.68 6.78 13.78
#